data_AF-A0A3B9I4X1-F1
#
_entry.id   AF-A0A3B9I4X1-F1
#
_cell.length_a   1.000
_cell.length_b   1.000
_cell.length_c   1.000
_cell.angle_alpha   90.00
_cell.angle_beta   90.00
_cell.angle_gamma   90.00
#
_symmetry.space_group_name_H-M   'P 1'
#
loop_
_entity.id
_entity.type
_entity.pdbx_description
1 polymer ?
#
loop_
_entity_poly.entity_id
_entity_poly.type
_entity_poly.pdbx_seq_one_letter_code
_entity_poly.pdbx_strand_id
1 'polypeptide(L)'
;MKYQCKLVDDETARYVLSIKTTTTLENLSKTLSQCYSAIEGYLYKMGEHPLGAPFVAFHSNDTDNLVIEAGYPVSKLIAGKGDIIASELPTGKKVSCTYMGPYEKIKPDYDDIMAWMKKHNFKP
;
A
#
# COMPACT_ATOMS: atom_id res chain seq x y z
N MET A 1 19.55 12.80 7.00
CA MET A 1 18.37 11.99 6.63
C MET A 1 17.67 11.61 7.92
N LYS A 2 16.41 12.01 8.09
CA LYS A 2 15.68 11.83 9.35
C LYS A 2 15.06 10.43 9.48
N TYR A 3 15.14 9.61 8.42
CA TYR A 3 14.57 8.26 8.34
C TYR A 3 15.64 7.22 8.04
N GLN A 4 15.51 6.05 8.66
CA GLN A 4 16.33 4.88 8.34
C GLN A 4 15.70 4.17 7.14
N CYS A 5 16.11 4.55 5.94
CA CYS A 5 15.81 3.79 4.73
C CYS A 5 16.72 2.56 4.66
N LYS A 6 16.14 1.40 4.38
CA LYS A 6 16.86 0.13 4.22
C LYS A 6 16.36 -0.63 3.00
N LEU A 7 17.27 -1.35 2.35
CA LEU A 7 16.89 -2.34 1.36
C LEU A 7 16.38 -3.58 2.12
N VAL A 8 15.21 -4.07 1.73
CA VAL A 8 14.59 -5.28 2.27
C VAL A 8 14.40 -6.25 1.12
N ASP A 9 14.91 -7.45 1.28
CA ASP A 9 14.54 -8.57 0.43
C ASP A 9 13.20 -9.10 0.94
N ASP A 10 12.13 -8.88 0.18
CA ASP A 10 10.82 -9.47 0.46
C ASP A 10 10.81 -10.88 -0.15
N GLU A 11 11.15 -11.88 0.65
CA GLU A 11 11.32 -13.27 0.23
C GLU A 11 10.01 -14.07 0.22
N THR A 12 8.91 -13.49 0.70
CA THR A 12 7.63 -14.20 0.82
C THR A 12 6.56 -13.50 0.01
N ALA A 13 6.06 -14.17 -1.04
CA ALA A 13 4.89 -13.70 -1.76
C ALA A 13 3.68 -13.73 -0.82
N ARG A 14 2.84 -12.68 -0.88
CA ARG A 14 1.68 -12.55 0.01
C ARG A 14 0.42 -12.43 -0.82
N TYR A 15 -0.56 -13.28 -0.54
CA TYR A 15 -1.89 -13.09 -1.05
C TYR A 15 -2.50 -11.83 -0.42
N VAL A 16 -3.14 -11.03 -1.26
CA VAL A 16 -3.80 -9.81 -0.83
C VAL A 16 -5.19 -9.71 -1.43
N LEU A 17 -6.06 -9.06 -0.67
CA LEU A 17 -7.28 -8.49 -1.22
C LEU A 17 -7.11 -6.97 -1.24
N SER A 18 -7.36 -6.36 -2.38
CA SER A 18 -7.22 -4.92 -2.57
C SER A 18 -8.36 -4.34 -3.39
N ILE A 19 -8.58 -3.04 -3.27
CA ILE A 19 -9.46 -2.27 -4.14
C ILE A 19 -8.59 -1.24 -4.84
N LYS A 20 -8.61 -1.24 -6.17
CA LYS A 20 -7.93 -0.22 -6.99
C LYS A 20 -8.92 0.88 -7.34
N THR A 21 -8.60 2.11 -6.98
CA THR A 21 -9.48 3.27 -7.19
C THR A 21 -8.68 4.54 -7.44
N THR A 22 -9.36 5.57 -7.92
CA THR A 22 -8.78 6.90 -8.13
C THR A 22 -9.36 7.87 -7.09
N THR A 23 -8.49 8.67 -6.46
CA THR A 23 -8.87 9.67 -5.46
C THR A 23 -8.00 10.92 -5.59
N THR A 24 -8.26 11.92 -4.75
CA THR A 24 -7.41 13.11 -4.59
C THR A 24 -6.61 13.01 -3.29
N LEU A 25 -5.52 13.77 -3.16
CA LEU A 25 -4.74 13.79 -1.91
C LEU A 25 -5.60 14.21 -0.70
N GLU A 26 -6.54 15.14 -0.90
CA GLU A 26 -7.48 15.61 0.12
C GLU A 26 -8.45 14.51 0.57
N ASN A 27 -9.00 13.74 -0.37
CA ASN A 27 -9.96 12.67 -0.07
C ASN A 27 -9.30 11.33 0.31
N LEU A 28 -7.97 11.24 0.21
CA LEU A 28 -7.22 9.99 0.35
C LEU A 28 -7.55 9.24 1.65
N SER A 29 -7.52 9.92 2.81
CA SER A 29 -7.81 9.28 4.10
C SER A 29 -9.23 8.67 4.16
N LYS A 30 -10.21 9.40 3.60
CA LYS A 30 -11.61 8.95 3.51
C LYS A 30 -11.76 7.76 2.57
N THR A 31 -11.16 7.83 1.38
CA THR A 31 -11.17 6.73 0.41
C THR A 31 -10.52 5.48 0.97
N LEU A 32 -9.36 5.60 1.62
CA LEU A 32 -8.67 4.47 2.25
C LEU A 32 -9.54 3.80 3.32
N SER A 33 -10.15 4.60 4.20
CA SER A 33 -11.07 4.09 5.22
C SER A 33 -12.22 3.29 4.62
N GLN A 34 -12.82 3.80 3.53
CA GLN A 34 -13.90 3.10 2.82
C GLN A 34 -13.43 1.78 2.20
N CYS A 35 -12.27 1.76 1.54
CA CYS A 35 -11.70 0.55 0.95
C CYS A 35 -11.42 -0.51 2.02
N TYR A 36 -10.79 -0.12 3.14
CA TYR A 36 -10.47 -1.03 4.23
C TYR A 36 -11.72 -1.63 4.86
N SER A 37 -12.73 -0.81 5.19
CA SER A 37 -13.99 -1.31 5.75
C SER A 37 -14.74 -2.25 4.78
N ALA A 38 -14.68 -2.00 3.47
CA ALA A 38 -15.30 -2.88 2.48
C ALA A 38 -14.63 -4.27 2.45
N ILE A 39 -13.29 -4.32 2.48
CA ILE A 39 -12.53 -5.57 2.49
C ILE A 39 -12.72 -6.31 3.81
N GLU A 40 -12.65 -5.62 4.95
CA GLU A 40 -12.90 -6.21 6.27
C GLU A 40 -14.30 -6.80 6.36
N GLY A 41 -15.32 -6.07 5.90
CA GLY A 41 -16.70 -6.56 5.87
C GLY A 41 -16.88 -7.77 4.94
N TYR A 42 -16.10 -7.86 3.87
CA TYR A 42 -16.09 -9.03 2.99
C TYR A 42 -15.44 -10.24 3.66
N LEU A 43 -14.25 -10.06 4.24
CA LEU A 43 -13.53 -11.11 4.99
C LEU A 43 -14.37 -11.65 6.15
N TYR A 44 -14.98 -10.75 6.93
CA TYR A 44 -15.81 -11.13 8.08
C TYR A 44 -16.98 -12.03 7.68
N LYS A 45 -17.64 -11.77 6.54
CA LYS A 45 -18.74 -12.62 6.02
C LYS A 45 -18.28 -14.03 5.65
N MET A 46 -17.00 -14.22 5.38
CA MET A 46 -16.40 -15.53 5.09
C MET A 46 -15.80 -16.20 6.33
N GLY A 47 -15.89 -15.56 7.50
CA GLY A 47 -15.22 -16.04 8.71
C GLY A 47 -13.69 -15.90 8.66
N GLU A 48 -13.19 -15.03 7.79
CA GLU A 48 -11.76 -14.78 7.59
C GLU A 48 -11.37 -13.44 8.22
N HIS A 49 -10.07 -13.27 8.48
CA HIS A 49 -9.50 -12.05 9.03
C HIS A 49 -8.25 -11.64 8.24
N PRO A 50 -7.91 -10.34 8.19
CA PRO A 50 -6.62 -9.90 7.68
C PRO A 50 -5.47 -10.59 8.42
N LEU A 51 -4.42 -10.95 7.67
CA LEU A 51 -3.21 -11.54 8.22
C LEU A 51 -2.34 -10.50 8.96
N GLY A 52 -2.55 -9.21 8.68
CA GLY A 52 -1.76 -8.12 9.25
C GLY A 52 -2.31 -6.74 8.88
N ALA A 53 -1.47 -5.72 9.05
CA ALA A 53 -1.82 -4.33 8.79
C ALA A 53 -2.20 -4.09 7.31
N PRO A 54 -3.08 -3.10 7.04
CA PRO A 54 -3.40 -2.72 5.67
C PRO A 54 -2.22 -2.06 4.97
N PHE A 55 -2.25 -2.07 3.65
CA PHE A 55 -1.31 -1.36 2.80
C PHE A 55 -2.03 -0.46 1.80
N VAL A 56 -1.30 0.54 1.31
CA VAL A 56 -1.66 1.34 0.14
C VAL A 56 -0.50 1.37 -0.84
N ALA A 57 -0.77 1.09 -2.11
CA ALA A 57 0.16 1.25 -3.22
C ALA A 57 -0.30 2.43 -4.09
N PHE A 58 0.62 3.37 -4.35
CA PHE A 58 0.39 4.49 -5.24
C PHE A 58 0.89 4.14 -6.64
N HIS A 59 -0.01 4.19 -7.63
CA HIS A 59 0.28 3.89 -9.03
C HIS A 59 0.45 5.16 -9.88
N SER A 60 0.16 6.33 -9.32
CA SER A 60 0.23 7.64 -10.00
C SER A 60 0.88 8.67 -9.07
N ASN A 61 1.62 9.62 -9.68
CA ASN A 61 2.16 10.80 -9.02
C ASN A 61 1.26 12.04 -9.17
N ASP A 62 0.17 11.94 -9.92
CA ASP A 62 -0.81 13.02 -10.09
C ASP A 62 -1.65 13.15 -8.81
N THR A 63 -1.51 14.26 -8.10
CA THR A 63 -2.18 14.49 -6.81
C THR A 63 -3.68 14.75 -6.92
N ASP A 64 -4.12 15.14 -8.11
CA ASP A 64 -5.53 15.39 -8.42
C ASP A 64 -6.20 14.12 -8.99
N ASN A 65 -5.40 13.17 -9.49
CA ASN A 65 -5.85 11.84 -9.92
C ASN A 65 -4.91 10.74 -9.39
N LEU A 66 -4.91 10.57 -8.06
CA LEU A 66 -4.14 9.54 -7.39
C LEU A 66 -4.80 8.19 -7.62
N VAL A 67 -4.22 7.41 -8.52
CA VAL A 67 -4.53 5.99 -8.65
C VAL A 67 -3.88 5.25 -7.50
N ILE A 68 -4.70 4.73 -6.60
CA ILE A 68 -4.27 3.98 -5.42
C ILE A 68 -4.82 2.56 -5.45
N GLU A 69 -4.12 1.68 -4.77
CA GLU A 69 -4.57 0.33 -4.48
C GLU A 69 -4.45 0.10 -2.97
N ALA A 70 -5.59 -0.05 -2.30
CA ALA A 70 -5.66 -0.19 -0.85
C ALA A 70 -6.14 -1.58 -0.48
N GLY A 71 -5.44 -2.27 0.40
CA GLY A 71 -5.74 -3.68 0.67
C GLY A 71 -5.19 -4.23 1.98
N TYR A 72 -5.48 -5.51 2.19
CA TYR A 72 -5.03 -6.31 3.33
C TYR A 72 -4.32 -7.57 2.86
N PRO A 73 -3.23 -7.99 3.54
CA PRO A 73 -2.69 -9.33 3.38
C PRO A 73 -3.64 -10.38 3.95
N VAL A 74 -3.73 -11.53 3.30
CA VAL A 74 -4.60 -12.66 3.68
C VAL A 74 -3.78 -13.96 3.72
N SER A 75 -4.22 -14.92 4.54
CA SER A 75 -3.51 -16.18 4.79
C SER A 75 -3.53 -17.16 3.60
N LYS A 76 -4.48 -16.99 2.69
CA LYS A 76 -4.71 -17.85 1.52
C LYS A 76 -5.30 -17.03 0.38
N LEU A 77 -5.27 -17.59 -0.83
CA LEU A 77 -5.96 -16.99 -1.96
C LEU A 77 -7.48 -17.01 -1.71
N ILE A 78 -8.05 -15.84 -1.52
CA ILE A 78 -9.48 -15.62 -1.37
C ILE A 78 -9.96 -14.97 -2.66
N ALA A 79 -11.04 -15.48 -3.26
CA ALA A 79 -11.56 -14.91 -4.49
C ALA A 79 -12.02 -13.45 -4.26
N GLY A 80 -11.75 -12.58 -5.24
CA GLY A 80 -12.29 -11.22 -5.23
C GLY A 80 -13.81 -11.20 -5.44
N LYS A 81 -14.45 -10.09 -5.07
CA LYS A 81 -15.87 -9.86 -5.30
C LYS A 81 -16.17 -8.38 -5.58
N GLY A 82 -16.84 -8.11 -6.69
CA GLY A 82 -17.14 -6.74 -7.12
C GLY A 82 -15.84 -5.98 -7.35
N ASP A 83 -15.65 -4.88 -6.63
CA ASP A 83 -14.45 -4.03 -6.71
C ASP A 83 -13.24 -4.58 -5.94
N ILE A 84 -13.43 -5.66 -5.17
CA ILE A 84 -12.34 -6.33 -4.43
C ILE A 84 -11.61 -7.27 -5.39
N ILE A 85 -10.33 -6.99 -5.58
CA ILE A 85 -9.40 -7.73 -6.42
C ILE A 85 -8.56 -8.66 -5.53
N ALA A 86 -8.43 -9.92 -5.96
CA ALA A 86 -7.49 -10.85 -5.36
C ALA A 86 -6.20 -10.84 -6.18
N SER A 87 -5.07 -10.62 -5.51
CA SER A 87 -3.77 -10.62 -6.16
C SER A 87 -2.69 -11.19 -5.23
N GLU A 88 -1.49 -11.34 -5.79
CA GLU A 88 -0.31 -11.77 -5.06
C GLU A 88 0.73 -10.65 -5.16
N LEU A 89 1.19 -10.15 -4.02
CA LEU A 89 2.31 -9.22 -3.99
C LEU A 89 3.60 -10.01 -4.23
N PRO A 90 4.34 -9.72 -5.33
CA PRO A 90 5.52 -10.48 -5.67
C PRO A 90 6.64 -10.25 -4.65
N THR A 91 7.47 -11.28 -4.50
CA THR A 91 8.77 -11.20 -3.83
C THR A 91 9.69 -10.26 -4.59
N GLY A 92 10.57 -9.56 -3.87
CA GLY A 92 11.57 -8.72 -4.52
C GLY A 92 12.24 -7.72 -3.60
N LYS A 93 13.22 -7.01 -4.15
CA LYS A 93 13.93 -5.96 -3.45
C LYS A 93 13.05 -4.73 -3.32
N LYS A 94 12.82 -4.31 -2.08
CA LYS A 94 12.01 -3.14 -1.75
C LYS A 94 12.85 -2.18 -0.92
N VAL A 95 12.74 -0.88 -1.21
CA VAL A 95 13.27 0.15 -0.32
C VAL A 95 12.19 0.47 0.71
N SER A 96 12.49 0.24 1.97
CA SER A 96 11.58 0.50 3.08
C SER A 96 12.12 1.62 3.94
N CYS A 97 11.27 2.62 4.20
CA CYS A 97 11.58 3.72 5.12
C CYS A 97 10.43 3.85 6.10
N THR A 98 10.73 4.00 7.39
CA THR A 98 9.72 4.21 8.42
C THR A 98 9.58 5.71 8.68
N TYR A 99 8.39 6.24 8.41
CA TYR A 99 8.00 7.59 8.80
C TYR A 99 7.17 7.55 10.08
N MET A 100 7.47 8.45 11.02
CA MET A 100 6.67 8.66 12.23
C MET A 100 6.29 10.14 12.32
N GLY A 101 5.03 10.45 12.06
CA GLY A 101 4.51 11.82 12.11
C GLY A 101 3.15 11.97 11.42
N PRO A 102 2.63 13.20 11.28
CA PRO A 102 1.38 13.47 10.58
C PRO A 102 1.47 13.06 9.11
N TYR A 103 0.45 12.36 8.61
CA TYR A 103 0.41 11.84 7.24
C TYR A 103 0.53 12.96 6.18
N GLU A 104 -0.06 14.13 6.43
CA GLU A 104 0.01 15.31 5.55
C GLU A 104 1.45 15.78 5.28
N LYS A 105 2.37 15.50 6.21
CA LYS A 105 3.79 15.87 6.12
C LYS A 105 4.66 14.76 5.50
N ILE A 106 4.08 13.67 5.01
CA ILE A 106 4.83 12.58 4.36
C ILE A 106 5.30 12.95 2.94
N LYS A 107 4.66 13.95 2.30
CA LYS A 107 4.94 14.35 0.90
C LYS A 107 6.39 14.84 0.69
N PRO A 108 6.95 15.71 1.56
CA PRO A 108 8.39 16.04 1.55
C PRO A 108 9.32 14.81 1.69
N ASP A 109 8.87 13.74 2.33
CA ASP A 109 9.72 12.58 2.60
C ASP A 109 9.81 11.63 1.41
N TYR A 110 8.83 11.61 0.50
CA TYR A 110 8.92 10.85 -0.74
C TYR A 110 10.08 11.31 -1.63
N ASP A 111 10.33 12.63 -1.68
CA ASP A 111 11.48 13.19 -2.40
C ASP A 111 12.80 12.72 -1.80
N ASP A 112 12.89 12.65 -0.47
CA ASP A 112 14.06 12.13 0.24
C ASP A 112 14.30 10.63 -0.04
N ILE A 113 13.24 9.83 -0.14
CA ILE A 113 13.33 8.40 -0.50
C ILE A 113 13.80 8.26 -1.95
N MET A 114 13.23 9.03 -2.88
CA MET A 114 13.67 9.03 -4.28
C MET A 114 15.13 9.48 -4.43
N ALA A 115 15.55 10.50 -3.69
CA ALA A 115 16.93 10.95 -3.65
C ALA A 115 17.87 9.88 -3.10
N TRP A 116 17.45 9.14 -2.07
CA TRP A 116 18.19 7.99 -1.54
C TRP A 116 18.34 6.88 -2.58
N MET A 117 17.24 6.47 -3.23
CA MET A 117 17.26 5.44 -4.27
C MET A 117 18.22 5.82 -5.40
N LYS A 118 18.15 7.08 -5.87
CA LYS A 118 19.03 7.60 -6.92
C LYS A 118 20.49 7.59 -6.50
N LYS A 119 20.80 7.97 -5.26
CA LYS A 119 22.16 7.94 -4.70
C LYS A 119 22.73 6.53 -4.60
N HIS A 120 21.88 5.53 -4.41
CA HIS A 120 22.25 4.12 -4.33
C HIS A 120 22.05 3.36 -5.67
N ASN A 121 21.84 4.07 -6.77
CA ASN A 121 21.64 3.52 -8.12
C ASN A 121 20.45 2.55 -8.26
N PHE A 122 19.44 2.66 -7.40
CA PHE A 122 18.19 1.93 -7.50
C PHE A 122 17.18 2.66 -8.39
N LYS A 123 16.36 1.90 -9.12
CA LYS A 123 15.26 2.41 -9.92
C LYS A 123 13.93 1.87 -9.34
N PRO A 124 12.89 2.72 -9.22
CA PRO A 124 11.56 2.28 -8.85
C PRO A 124 10.91 1.39 -9.92
#